data_AF-A0A523PI85-F1
#
_entry.id   AF-A0A523PI85-F1
#
_cell.length_a   1.000
_cell.length_b   1.000
_cell.length_c   1.000
_cell.angle_alpha   90.00
_cell.angle_beta   90.00
_cell.angle_gamma   90.00
#
_symmetry.space_group_name_H-M   'P 1'
#
loop_
_entity.id
_entity.type
_entity.pdbx_description
1 polymer ?
#
loop_
_entity_poly.entity_id
_entity_poly.type
_entity_poly.pdbx_seq_one_letter_code
_entity_poly.pdbx_strand_id
1 'polypeptide(L)'
;MVRSQEYGLNQPAPTWHVAQWFNASNDVSLEKLRRRVIALHTFQMLCPACVAHGIPQAQRLQKTFAATDLAVVDLHTVFEHHDALRPHALQAFPHEYRANFPLGVDAHGSGQDIPLTMHAYRMHGTPTLILIDRFDIVRYHVFGRPDDMSVGAQVAMLLSERVATGTSKNSQDVKQETRRVAVMRDVPQSLD
;
A
#
# COMPACT_ATOMS: atom_id res chain seq x y z
N MET A 1 -1.73 -24.81 -7.95
CA MET A 1 -2.65 -24.16 -8.91
C MET A 1 -2.91 -22.74 -8.40
N VAL A 2 -2.04 -21.79 -8.75
CA VAL A 2 -2.07 -20.38 -8.30
C VAL A 2 -2.55 -19.55 -9.48
N ARG A 3 -3.84 -19.20 -9.51
CA ARG A 3 -4.43 -18.36 -10.58
C ARG A 3 -5.47 -17.37 -10.03
N SER A 4 -5.27 -16.90 -8.80
CA SER A 4 -6.20 -15.98 -8.11
C SER A 4 -5.57 -14.61 -7.81
N GLN A 5 -4.35 -14.33 -8.27
CA GLN A 5 -3.49 -13.30 -7.67
C GLN A 5 -3.33 -11.98 -8.46
N GLU A 6 -4.11 -11.71 -9.51
CA GLU A 6 -3.87 -10.53 -10.36
C GLU A 6 -5.02 -9.51 -10.43
N TYR A 7 -6.00 -9.54 -9.52
CA TYR A 7 -7.10 -8.59 -9.56
C TYR A 7 -6.69 -7.22 -9.01
N GLY A 8 -6.65 -6.22 -9.90
CA GLY A 8 -6.32 -4.84 -9.54
C GLY A 8 -4.83 -4.57 -9.35
N LEU A 9 -3.95 -5.56 -9.60
CA LEU A 9 -2.51 -5.33 -9.59
C LEU A 9 -2.10 -4.33 -10.68
N ASN A 10 -1.15 -3.46 -10.35
CA ASN A 10 -0.63 -2.39 -11.20
C ASN A 10 -1.73 -1.42 -11.70
N GLN A 11 -2.82 -1.29 -10.94
CA GLN A 11 -3.86 -0.28 -11.16
C GLN A 11 -3.88 0.72 -10.01
N PRO A 12 -4.40 1.94 -10.24
CA PRO A 12 -4.67 2.88 -9.16
C PRO A 12 -5.54 2.24 -8.07
N ALA A 13 -5.14 2.43 -6.82
CA ALA A 13 -5.87 1.98 -5.65
C ALA A 13 -7.25 2.68 -5.59
N PRO A 14 -8.36 1.92 -5.58
CA PRO A 14 -9.69 2.52 -5.43
C PRO A 14 -9.81 3.29 -4.11
N THR A 15 -10.58 4.38 -4.12
CA THR A 15 -10.87 5.19 -2.93
C THR A 15 -11.50 4.33 -1.83
N TRP A 16 -11.11 4.58 -0.58
CA TRP A 16 -11.72 3.93 0.58
C TRP A 16 -13.02 4.64 0.97
N HIS A 17 -14.07 3.86 1.20
CA HIS A 17 -15.35 4.33 1.70
C HIS A 17 -15.48 3.87 3.15
N VAL A 18 -15.26 4.78 4.09
CA VAL A 18 -15.18 4.45 5.52
C VAL A 18 -16.30 5.13 6.28
N ALA A 19 -17.08 4.36 7.03
CA ALA A 19 -18.20 4.86 7.84
C ALA A 19 -17.72 5.47 9.17
N GLN A 20 -16.65 4.91 9.74
CA GLN A 20 -16.09 5.32 11.02
C GLN A 20 -14.62 4.94 11.11
N TRP A 21 -13.81 5.80 11.75
CA TRP A 21 -12.42 5.51 12.10
C TRP A 21 -12.25 5.30 13.61
N PHE A 22 -11.30 4.45 13.96
CA PHE A 22 -10.72 4.26 15.28
C PHE A 22 -9.21 4.53 15.20
N ASN A 23 -8.61 5.00 16.31
CA ASN A 23 -7.18 5.30 16.43
C ASN A 23 -6.62 6.27 15.37
N ALA A 24 -7.50 7.09 14.79
CA ALA A 24 -7.15 8.13 13.84
C ALA A 24 -8.19 9.25 13.90
N SER A 25 -7.84 10.42 13.38
CA SER A 25 -8.84 11.42 12.99
C SER A 25 -9.74 10.84 11.89
N ASN A 26 -10.98 11.34 11.78
CA ASN A 26 -12.00 10.85 10.84
C ASN A 26 -11.69 11.16 9.35
N ASP A 27 -10.42 11.28 8.96
CA ASP A 27 -9.99 11.85 7.68
C ASP A 27 -8.83 11.08 7.02
N VAL A 28 -8.51 9.87 7.49
CA VAL A 28 -7.53 9.00 6.82
C VAL A 28 -8.05 8.63 5.42
N SER A 29 -7.24 8.88 4.41
CA SER A 29 -7.54 8.59 3.00
C SER A 29 -6.26 8.34 2.20
N LEU A 30 -6.39 7.73 1.02
CA LEU A 30 -5.27 7.58 0.08
C LEU A 30 -4.62 8.93 -0.23
N GLU A 31 -5.41 9.99 -0.39
CA GLU A 31 -4.90 11.33 -0.66
C GLU A 31 -3.98 11.85 0.46
N LYS A 32 -4.38 11.67 1.73
CA LYS A 32 -3.55 12.08 2.87
C LYS A 32 -2.34 11.20 3.10
N LEU A 33 -2.38 9.97 2.58
CA LEU A 33 -1.29 9.00 2.66
C LEU A 33 -0.42 8.98 1.40
N ARG A 34 -0.64 9.87 0.42
CA ARG A 34 0.17 9.94 -0.80
C ARG A 34 1.65 9.97 -0.49
N ARG A 35 2.44 9.38 -1.38
CA ARG A 35 3.90 9.26 -1.28
C ARG A 35 4.40 8.34 -0.17
N ARG A 36 3.52 7.76 0.65
CA ARG A 36 3.83 6.67 1.59
C ARG A 36 3.60 5.33 0.91
N VAL A 37 4.24 4.28 1.41
CA VAL A 37 3.84 2.90 1.10
C VAL A 37 2.72 2.55 2.06
N ILE A 38 1.65 1.93 1.59
CA ILE A 38 0.51 1.57 2.44
C ILE A 38 0.37 0.06 2.47
N ALA A 39 0.34 -0.51 3.67
CA ALA A 39 -0.16 -1.86 3.93
C ALA A 39 -1.61 -1.73 4.41
N LEU A 40 -2.55 -2.04 3.52
CA LEU A 40 -3.97 -2.14 3.83
C LEU A 40 -4.29 -3.60 4.16
N HIS A 41 -4.70 -3.86 5.38
CA HIS A 41 -5.15 -5.18 5.81
C HIS A 41 -6.66 -5.15 6.07
N THR A 42 -7.40 -6.08 5.49
CA THR A 42 -8.85 -6.18 5.72
C THR A 42 -9.19 -7.38 6.56
N PHE A 43 -10.17 -7.20 7.44
CA PHE A 43 -10.50 -8.19 8.45
C PHE A 43 -11.98 -8.16 8.86
N GLN A 44 -12.43 -9.24 9.49
CA GLN A 44 -13.62 -9.25 10.33
C GLN A 44 -13.23 -9.63 11.75
N MET A 45 -13.75 -8.94 12.76
CA MET A 45 -13.36 -9.18 14.17
C MET A 45 -13.71 -10.59 14.66
N LEU A 46 -14.67 -11.29 14.02
CA LEU A 46 -15.02 -12.67 14.32
C LEU A 46 -14.37 -13.70 13.39
N CYS A 47 -13.58 -13.27 12.39
CA CYS A 47 -12.86 -14.20 11.53
C CYS A 47 -11.65 -14.79 12.28
N PRO A 48 -11.61 -16.12 12.52
CA PRO A 48 -10.53 -16.73 13.31
C PRO A 48 -9.15 -16.50 12.71
N ALA A 49 -9.04 -16.54 11.37
CA ALA A 49 -7.77 -16.30 10.68
C ALA A 49 -7.32 -14.84 10.78
N CYS A 50 -8.24 -13.89 10.79
CA CYS A 50 -7.92 -12.49 11.00
C CYS A 50 -7.32 -12.26 12.38
N VAL A 51 -8.00 -12.75 13.41
CA VAL A 51 -7.60 -12.57 14.81
C VAL A 51 -6.29 -13.29 15.12
N ALA A 52 -6.14 -14.54 14.66
CA ALA A 52 -4.97 -15.35 14.97
C ALA A 52 -3.72 -14.99 14.13
N HIS A 53 -3.90 -14.40 12.93
CA HIS A 53 -2.79 -14.21 11.99
C HIS A 53 -2.74 -12.82 11.37
N GLY A 54 -3.86 -12.33 10.83
CA GLY A 54 -3.92 -11.05 10.12
C GLY A 54 -3.55 -9.84 10.98
N ILE A 55 -4.26 -9.64 12.09
CA ILE A 55 -4.00 -8.53 13.03
C ILE A 55 -2.57 -8.62 13.61
N PRO A 56 -2.08 -9.78 14.09
CA PRO A 56 -0.69 -9.91 14.48
C PRO A 56 0.32 -9.56 13.38
N GLN A 57 0.05 -9.88 12.11
CA GLN A 57 0.93 -9.52 10.99
C GLN A 57 0.95 -8.00 10.77
N ALA A 58 -0.20 -7.33 10.80
CA ALA A 58 -0.28 -5.86 10.72
C ALA A 58 0.51 -5.18 11.86
N GLN A 59 0.43 -5.69 13.08
CA GLN A 59 1.23 -5.21 14.22
C GLN A 59 2.73 -5.40 14.01
N ARG A 60 3.15 -6.57 13.50
CA ARG A 60 4.55 -6.83 13.19
C ARG A 60 5.05 -5.90 12.09
N LEU A 61 4.25 -5.62 11.06
CA LEU A 61 4.56 -4.62 10.04
C LEU A 61 4.76 -3.23 10.64
N GLN A 62 3.80 -2.75 11.43
CA GLN A 62 3.90 -1.43 12.07
C GLN A 62 5.16 -1.33 12.93
N LYS A 63 5.44 -2.35 13.76
CA LYS A 63 6.61 -2.37 14.65
C LYS A 63 7.93 -2.42 13.86
N THR A 64 8.02 -3.29 12.87
CA THR A 64 9.26 -3.53 12.10
C THR A 64 9.64 -2.32 11.26
N PHE A 65 8.65 -1.62 10.72
CA PHE A 65 8.84 -0.49 9.81
C PHE A 65 8.48 0.86 10.43
N ALA A 66 8.45 0.97 11.76
CA ALA A 66 8.03 2.19 12.48
C ALA A 66 8.83 3.45 12.11
N ALA A 67 10.10 3.28 11.71
CA ALA A 67 11.00 4.36 11.32
C ALA A 67 11.05 4.60 9.80
N THR A 68 10.06 4.13 9.05
CA THR A 68 9.98 4.28 7.59
C THR A 68 8.67 4.95 7.16
N ASP A 69 8.52 5.16 5.86
CA ASP A 69 7.29 5.70 5.27
C ASP A 69 6.17 4.66 5.10
N LEU A 70 6.20 3.54 5.83
CA LEU A 70 5.08 2.60 5.81
C LEU A 70 3.89 3.15 6.62
N ALA A 71 2.73 3.21 5.99
CA ALA A 71 1.43 3.36 6.63
C ALA A 71 0.81 1.97 6.79
N VAL A 72 0.42 1.58 8.00
CA VAL A 72 -0.41 0.39 8.23
C VAL A 72 -1.83 0.88 8.49
N VAL A 73 -2.79 0.33 7.77
CA VAL A 73 -4.21 0.66 7.88
C VAL A 73 -5.01 -0.62 7.89
N ASP A 74 -5.91 -0.75 8.85
CA ASP A 74 -6.84 -1.87 8.92
C ASP A 74 -8.25 -1.44 8.52
N LEU A 75 -8.95 -2.29 7.77
CA LEU A 75 -10.33 -2.06 7.40
C LEU A 75 -11.21 -3.25 7.79
N HIS A 76 -12.19 -2.97 8.65
CA HIS A 76 -13.19 -3.94 9.07
C HIS A 76 -14.28 -4.06 7.99
N THR A 77 -14.18 -5.10 7.16
CA THR A 77 -15.06 -5.33 6.00
C THR A 77 -16.12 -6.39 6.36
N VAL A 78 -17.27 -5.93 6.87
CA VAL A 78 -18.37 -6.82 7.27
C VAL A 78 -19.20 -7.23 6.06
N PHE A 79 -19.04 -8.46 5.56
CA PHE A 79 -19.81 -8.99 4.42
C PHE A 79 -20.72 -10.16 4.80
N GLU A 80 -20.66 -10.61 6.05
CA GLU A 80 -21.50 -11.66 6.62
C GLU A 80 -21.76 -11.33 8.09
N HIS A 81 -22.78 -11.96 8.69
CA HIS A 81 -23.12 -11.81 10.11
C HIS A 81 -23.30 -10.34 10.57
N HIS A 82 -23.91 -9.50 9.72
CA HIS A 82 -24.01 -8.05 9.90
C HIS A 82 -24.58 -7.62 11.26
N ASP A 83 -25.58 -8.34 11.77
CA ASP A 83 -26.18 -8.03 13.08
C ASP A 83 -25.20 -8.25 14.25
N ALA A 84 -24.34 -9.26 14.16
CA ALA A 84 -23.34 -9.57 15.18
C ALA A 84 -22.08 -8.66 15.07
N LEU A 85 -21.88 -8.02 13.92
CA LEU A 85 -20.66 -7.28 13.58
C LEU A 85 -20.88 -5.77 13.42
N ARG A 86 -21.94 -5.23 14.04
CA ARG A 86 -22.23 -3.79 14.03
C ARG A 86 -21.06 -2.98 14.65
N PRO A 87 -20.87 -1.71 14.26
CA PRO A 87 -19.70 -0.90 14.69
C PRO A 87 -19.48 -0.82 16.20
N HIS A 88 -20.55 -0.88 17.01
CA HIS A 88 -20.42 -0.89 18.48
C HIS A 88 -19.64 -2.11 19.00
N ALA A 89 -19.74 -3.26 18.34
CA ALA A 89 -19.01 -4.48 18.70
C ALA A 89 -17.49 -4.30 18.52
N LEU A 90 -17.07 -3.41 17.62
CA LEU A 90 -15.67 -3.14 17.34
C LEU A 90 -15.04 -2.14 18.33
N GLN A 91 -15.81 -1.45 19.18
CA GLN A 91 -15.28 -0.37 20.03
C GLN A 91 -14.17 -0.83 20.98
N ALA A 92 -14.30 -2.02 21.57
CA ALA A 92 -13.29 -2.59 22.47
C ALA A 92 -12.12 -3.25 21.72
N PHE A 93 -12.32 -3.63 20.46
CA PHE A 93 -11.39 -4.46 19.69
C PHE A 93 -9.99 -3.82 19.55
N PRO A 94 -9.82 -2.53 19.17
CA PRO A 94 -8.49 -1.97 19.04
C PRO A 94 -7.71 -1.96 20.36
N HIS A 95 -8.39 -1.77 21.49
CA HIS A 95 -7.76 -1.80 22.81
C HIS A 95 -7.36 -3.23 23.21
N GLU A 96 -8.27 -4.19 23.10
CA GLU A 96 -8.01 -5.59 23.47
C GLU A 96 -6.89 -6.22 22.65
N TYR A 97 -6.90 -5.97 21.34
CA TYR A 97 -5.91 -6.51 20.42
C TYR A 97 -4.68 -5.61 20.28
N ARG A 98 -4.63 -4.44 20.93
CA ARG A 98 -3.54 -3.45 20.83
C ARG A 98 -3.24 -3.04 19.38
N ALA A 99 -4.29 -2.88 18.58
CA ALA A 99 -4.21 -2.46 17.18
C ALA A 99 -4.07 -0.93 17.12
N ASN A 100 -2.86 -0.39 17.39
CA ASN A 100 -2.59 1.05 17.52
C ASN A 100 -2.34 1.77 16.17
N PHE A 101 -2.96 1.31 15.10
CA PHE A 101 -2.95 1.93 13.77
C PHE A 101 -4.37 2.33 13.37
N PRO A 102 -4.54 3.22 12.38
CA PRO A 102 -5.85 3.58 11.86
C PRO A 102 -6.66 2.34 11.50
N LEU A 103 -7.85 2.24 12.09
CA LEU A 103 -8.76 1.11 11.89
C LEU A 103 -10.11 1.66 11.45
N GLY A 104 -10.47 1.43 10.21
CA GLY A 104 -11.71 1.90 9.61
C GLY A 104 -12.80 0.82 9.61
N VAL A 105 -14.06 1.25 9.60
CA VAL A 105 -15.21 0.39 9.26
C VAL A 105 -15.59 0.65 7.81
N ASP A 106 -15.52 -0.36 6.95
CA ASP A 106 -15.92 -0.23 5.55
C ASP A 106 -17.41 0.12 5.47
N ALA A 107 -17.76 1.10 4.65
CA ALA A 107 -19.13 1.57 4.51
C ALA A 107 -19.94 0.63 3.62
N HIS A 108 -21.25 0.51 3.91
CA HIS A 108 -22.20 -0.18 3.05
C HIS A 108 -23.01 0.81 2.21
N GLY A 109 -23.28 0.43 0.97
CA GLY A 109 -24.32 1.08 0.17
C GLY A 109 -25.71 0.60 0.62
N SER A 110 -26.75 1.38 0.31
CA SER A 110 -28.13 0.99 0.62
C SER A 110 -28.47 -0.37 0.01
N GLY A 111 -28.84 -1.34 0.85
CA GLY A 111 -29.25 -2.69 0.44
C GLY A 111 -28.13 -3.57 -0.11
N GLN A 112 -26.85 -3.22 0.11
CA GLN A 112 -25.70 -4.03 -0.30
C GLN A 112 -25.17 -4.84 0.89
N ASP A 113 -24.96 -6.14 0.72
CA ASP A 113 -24.37 -7.00 1.75
C ASP A 113 -22.84 -6.88 1.78
N ILE A 114 -22.22 -6.72 0.61
CA ILE A 114 -20.78 -6.51 0.46
C ILE A 114 -20.48 -5.01 0.64
N PRO A 115 -19.55 -4.63 1.52
CA PRO A 115 -19.21 -3.24 1.73
C PRO A 115 -18.43 -2.65 0.54
N LEU A 116 -18.48 -1.32 0.42
CA LEU A 116 -18.12 -0.57 -0.78
C LEU A 116 -16.64 -0.72 -1.15
N THR A 117 -15.73 -0.62 -0.17
CA THR A 117 -14.30 -0.74 -0.44
C THR A 117 -13.93 -2.18 -0.77
N MET A 118 -14.48 -3.16 -0.05
CA MET A 118 -14.31 -4.58 -0.35
C MET A 118 -14.73 -4.90 -1.79
N HIS A 119 -15.87 -4.37 -2.23
CA HIS A 119 -16.35 -4.53 -3.60
C HIS A 119 -15.41 -3.85 -4.62
N ALA A 120 -15.02 -2.60 -4.37
CA ALA A 120 -14.16 -1.83 -5.28
C ALA A 120 -12.79 -2.48 -5.51
N TYR A 121 -12.21 -3.07 -4.46
CA TYR A 121 -10.94 -3.82 -4.55
C TYR A 121 -11.12 -5.26 -5.04
N ARG A 122 -12.35 -5.74 -5.23
CA ARG A 122 -12.65 -7.13 -5.63
C ARG A 122 -12.05 -8.16 -4.66
N MET A 123 -12.18 -7.90 -3.36
CA MET A 123 -11.67 -8.83 -2.34
C MET A 123 -12.56 -10.08 -2.30
N HIS A 124 -11.94 -11.24 -2.10
CA HIS A 124 -12.66 -12.53 -2.06
C HIS A 124 -12.99 -12.99 -0.63
N GLY A 125 -12.60 -12.21 0.38
CA GLY A 125 -12.84 -12.50 1.79
C GLY A 125 -11.82 -11.83 2.70
N THR A 126 -11.80 -12.27 3.96
CA THR A 126 -10.85 -11.82 4.97
C THR A 126 -10.10 -13.00 5.61
N PRO A 127 -8.82 -12.84 6.02
CA PRO A 127 -8.01 -11.64 5.86
C PRO A 127 -7.56 -11.44 4.40
N THR A 128 -7.44 -10.18 3.97
CA THR A 128 -6.77 -9.83 2.71
C THR A 128 -5.71 -8.76 2.99
N LEU A 129 -4.52 -8.93 2.43
CA LEU A 129 -3.43 -7.96 2.50
C LEU A 129 -3.21 -7.32 1.13
N ILE A 130 -3.17 -5.99 1.11
CA ILE A 130 -2.92 -5.19 -0.07
C ILE A 130 -1.75 -4.23 0.21
N LEU A 131 -0.76 -4.21 -0.67
CA LEU A 131 0.32 -3.22 -0.62
C LEU A 131 0.14 -2.22 -1.76
N ILE A 132 0.16 -0.94 -1.40
CA ILE A 132 0.03 0.20 -2.31
C ILE A 132 1.33 0.99 -2.26
N ASP A 133 1.89 1.33 -3.42
CA ASP A 133 3.13 2.09 -3.50
C ASP A 133 2.91 3.60 -3.34
N ARG A 134 4.00 4.35 -3.45
CA ARG A 134 4.05 5.81 -3.28
C ARG A 134 3.32 6.58 -4.38
N PHE A 135 2.89 5.91 -5.44
CA PHE A 135 2.16 6.45 -6.58
C PHE A 135 0.68 6.04 -6.55
N ASP A 136 0.20 5.56 -5.41
CA ASP A 136 -1.17 5.08 -5.20
C ASP A 136 -1.51 3.87 -6.09
N ILE A 137 -0.52 3.07 -6.50
CA ILE A 137 -0.72 1.86 -7.32
C ILE A 137 -0.71 0.62 -6.43
N VAL A 138 -1.66 -0.29 -6.64
CA VAL A 138 -1.69 -1.60 -5.97
C VAL A 138 -0.59 -2.49 -6.54
N ARG A 139 0.36 -2.92 -5.69
CA ARG A 139 1.52 -3.74 -6.10
C ARG A 139 1.52 -5.15 -5.53
N TYR A 140 0.66 -5.39 -4.53
CA TYR A 140 0.46 -6.70 -3.93
C TYR A 140 -1.00 -6.80 -3.49
N HIS A 141 -1.65 -7.94 -3.74
CA HIS A 141 -3.03 -8.19 -3.34
C HIS A 141 -3.21 -9.70 -3.11
N VAL A 142 -3.31 -10.11 -1.84
CA VAL A 142 -3.37 -11.52 -1.46
C VAL A 142 -4.45 -11.76 -0.42
N PHE A 143 -5.39 -12.64 -0.75
CA PHE A 143 -6.33 -13.22 0.19
C PHE A 143 -5.67 -14.36 0.99
N GLY A 144 -5.93 -14.40 2.30
CA GLY A 144 -5.44 -15.41 3.23
C GLY A 144 -4.25 -14.95 4.06
N ARG A 145 -3.32 -15.88 4.32
CA ARG A 145 -2.21 -15.69 5.26
C ARG A 145 -0.87 -15.69 4.51
N PRO A 146 -0.49 -14.59 3.84
CA PRO A 146 0.80 -14.52 3.20
C PRO A 146 1.92 -14.66 4.23
N ASP A 147 3.02 -15.31 3.85
CA ASP A 147 4.18 -15.52 4.71
C ASP A 147 4.87 -14.19 5.07
N ASP A 148 5.29 -14.05 6.33
CA ASP A 148 5.88 -12.81 6.85
C ASP A 148 7.17 -12.41 6.14
N MET A 149 8.03 -13.37 5.76
CA MET A 149 9.28 -13.05 5.06
C MET A 149 8.99 -12.52 3.66
N SER A 150 8.03 -13.15 2.96
CA SER A 150 7.56 -12.69 1.66
C SER A 150 7.00 -11.27 1.74
N VAL A 151 6.10 -11.01 2.70
CA VAL A 151 5.50 -9.67 2.89
C VAL A 151 6.56 -8.64 3.25
N GLY A 152 7.48 -8.96 4.17
CA GLY A 152 8.56 -8.07 4.56
C GLY A 152 9.46 -7.68 3.38
N ALA A 153 9.78 -8.64 2.50
CA ALA A 153 10.54 -8.38 1.29
C ALA A 153 9.80 -7.44 0.33
N GLN A 154 8.50 -7.66 0.09
CA GLN A 154 7.69 -6.78 -0.76
C GLN A 154 7.64 -5.35 -0.21
N VAL A 155 7.41 -5.19 1.09
CA VAL A 155 7.39 -3.87 1.74
C VAL A 155 8.74 -3.17 1.61
N ALA A 156 9.85 -3.88 1.87
CA ALA A 156 11.19 -3.31 1.74
C ALA A 156 11.52 -2.88 0.29
N MET A 157 11.07 -3.66 -0.70
CA MET A 157 11.21 -3.30 -2.12
C MET A 157 10.45 -2.01 -2.43
N LEU A 158 9.16 -1.91 -2.06
CA LEU A 158 8.35 -0.72 -2.29
C LEU A 158 8.91 0.53 -1.58
N LEU A 159 9.41 0.36 -0.36
CA LEU A 159 10.03 1.46 0.39
C LEU A 159 11.30 1.98 -0.28
N SER A 160 12.02 1.11 -1.01
CA SER A 160 13.26 1.41 -1.72
C SER A 160 13.03 2.00 -3.13
N GLU A 161 11.81 1.94 -3.66
CA GLU A 161 11.48 2.55 -4.95
C GLU A 161 11.71 4.05 -4.87
N ARG A 162 12.60 4.56 -5.74
CA ARG A 162 12.87 5.99 -5.82
C ARG A 162 11.68 6.69 -6.47
N VAL A 163 11.16 7.72 -5.82
CA VAL A 163 10.36 8.72 -6.52
C VAL A 163 11.29 9.37 -7.52
N ALA A 164 11.13 9.10 -8.81
CA ALA A 164 11.92 9.75 -9.84
C ALA A 164 11.70 11.26 -9.71
N THR A 165 12.66 11.96 -9.10
CA THR A 165 12.72 13.41 -9.17
C THR A 165 13.00 13.73 -10.62
N GLY A 166 11.98 14.22 -11.33
CA GLY A 166 12.08 14.67 -12.70
C GLY A 166 13.01 15.87 -12.80
N THR A 167 14.32 15.63 -12.73
CA THR A 167 15.30 16.53 -13.31
C THR A 167 15.56 15.97 -14.70
N SER A 168 14.75 16.41 -15.66
CA SER A 168 15.12 16.36 -17.06
C SER A 168 16.48 17.05 -17.17
N LYS A 169 17.55 16.27 -17.31
CA LYS A 169 18.84 16.83 -17.70
C LYS A 169 18.62 17.39 -19.10
N ASN A 170 18.57 18.71 -19.17
CA ASN A 170 18.43 19.46 -20.41
C ASN A 170 19.50 18.96 -21.40
N SER A 171 19.08 18.54 -22.59
CA SER A 171 19.93 17.99 -23.66
C SER A 171 20.89 19.02 -24.30
N GLN A 172 21.32 20.04 -23.55
CA GLN A 172 22.19 21.11 -24.05
C GLN A 172 23.65 21.03 -23.53
N ASP A 173 23.93 20.28 -22.46
CA ASP A 173 25.32 20.16 -21.95
C ASP A 173 26.19 19.12 -22.69
N VAL A 174 25.61 18.26 -23.53
CA VAL A 174 26.39 17.27 -24.31
C VAL A 174 27.18 17.92 -25.47
N LYS A 175 26.87 19.16 -25.85
CA LYS A 175 27.50 19.83 -27.01
C LYS A 175 28.71 20.70 -26.69
N GLN A 176 29.09 20.92 -25.42
CA GLN A 176 30.27 21.72 -25.10
C GLN A 176 31.54 20.87 -24.84
N GLU A 177 31.42 19.61 -24.42
CA GLU A 177 32.57 18.72 -24.24
C GLU A 177 33.20 18.30 -25.59
N THR A 178 32.39 18.20 -26.66
CA THR A 178 32.83 17.76 -28.00
C THR A 178 33.56 18.85 -28.81
N ARG A 179 33.60 20.10 -28.34
CA ARG A 179 34.28 21.20 -29.05
C ARG A 179 35.74 21.42 -28.62
N ARG A 180 36.19 20.81 -27.51
CA ARG A 180 37.58 20.94 -27.04
C ARG A 180 38.56 19.94 -27.67
N VAL A 181 38.08 18.86 -28.30
CA VAL A 181 38.95 17.83 -28.92
C VAL A 181 39.32 18.16 -30.38
N ALA A 182 38.61 19.09 -31.02
CA ALA A 182 38.79 19.39 -32.45
C ALA A 182 39.82 20.49 -32.76
N VAL A 183 40.45 21.11 -31.77
CA VAL A 183 41.49 22.15 -31.98
C VAL A 183 42.85 21.64 -31.50
N MET A 184 43.29 20.49 -31.99
CA MET A 184 44.65 20.00 -31.73
C MET A 184 45.11 18.95 -32.75
N ARG A 185 44.86 19.21 -34.04
CA ARG A 185 45.47 18.46 -35.14
C ARG A 185 45.73 19.39 -36.32
N ASP A 186 46.71 20.27 -36.16
CA ASP A 186 47.45 20.85 -37.28
C ASP A 186 48.91 20.99 -36.82
N VAL A 187 49.70 19.96 -37.11
CA VAL A 187 51.18 20.05 -37.08
C VAL A 187 51.62 19.95 -38.54
N PRO A 188 52.28 20.97 -39.10
CA PRO A 188 52.76 20.90 -40.47
C PRO A 188 54.02 20.02 -40.52
N GLN A 189 54.03 19.02 -41.40
CA GLN A 189 55.24 18.31 -41.78
C GLN A 189 56.07 19.22 -42.69
N SER A 190 57.21 19.70 -42.20
CA SER A 190 58.28 20.27 -43.02
C SER A 190 59.24 19.18 -43.50
N LEU A 191 59.73 19.40 -44.71
CA LEU A 191 60.70 18.64 -45.48
C LEU A 191 62.07 18.54 -44.79
N ASP A 192 62.69 17.36 -44.86
CA ASP A 192 64.05 17.10 -45.40
C ASP A 192 64.36 15.59 -45.35
#